data_AF-A0A7C3JKL8-F1
#
_entry.id   AF-A0A7C3JKL8-F1
#
_cell.length_a   1.000
_cell.length_b   1.000
_cell.length_c   1.000
_cell.angle_alpha   90.00
_cell.angle_beta   90.00
_cell.angle_gamma   90.00
#
_symmetry.space_group_name_H-M   'P 1'
#
loop_
_entity.id
_entity.type
_entity.pdbx_description
1 polymer ?
#
loop_
_entity_poly.entity_id
_entity_poly.type
_entity_poly.pdbx_seq_one_letter_code
_entity_poly.pdbx_strand_id
1 'polypeptide(L)'
;MAEPSQRRARARQPKNPAPIVQPARLNFSWLRQTTWFVLTALALSFYLHFNSDNFADPDSFYHFRHGALYATTGPFAAEFPWARYSVIGRLAADIWYGFHILLLPFAWFGDPLIGMRLAGMLVTAAFLVAVYWVCRLLEVKAAPLWPFVLLFSSAFLLHRLTMLRPHVLSLALSVLIFGLLAARRIGAVFLAAFAVAWLHLTLFFVPLVVLGVFAVVKLVSERIWLWRESAALACGLALGWLLRPNPLGAAEIVYVQLFQWTVEKLAGAPLEVGSELRPLAIAFHSNYLPHILISSLALLFLLWRILIRRVELAAEQRTLCYAAAALSLGFFFLALLFARRAFDFSSSFAVLTMALIFSYFLAERKWLGFAFFALSALLAFYGLSLRDRVLAVAWPADRVFTAARWLEAHSEPGDIVFNLRWEYFAELFFWNTKNHYIGGMDPIFQYAFDPELYRAGLAVAGHGSAAILCPGGACGEADAAQSYEILKGKFNARYVFLLKQPDAVVFLRLLADKRFGLRHHDEHSAVFELR
;
A
#
# COMPACT_ATOMS: atom_id res chain seq x y z
N MET A 1 55.57 30.57 48.05
CA MET A 1 54.13 30.90 48.03
C MET A 1 53.75 31.17 46.59
N ALA A 2 53.01 30.25 45.97
CA ALA A 2 52.60 30.32 44.57
C ALA A 2 51.08 30.52 44.53
N GLU A 3 50.61 31.60 43.91
CA GLU A 3 49.20 31.80 43.58
C GLU A 3 48.87 31.10 42.25
N PRO A 4 47.73 30.38 42.14
CA PRO A 4 47.35 29.71 40.92
C PRO A 4 46.49 30.61 40.01
N SER A 5 46.88 30.66 38.74
CA SER A 5 46.14 31.32 37.66
C SER A 5 44.83 30.60 37.34
N GLN A 6 43.71 31.32 37.43
CA GLN A 6 42.39 30.85 37.01
C GLN A 6 42.29 30.77 35.48
N ARG A 7 42.40 29.57 34.91
CA ARG A 7 41.97 29.28 33.53
C ARG A 7 40.45 29.18 33.48
N ARG A 8 39.79 30.24 32.97
CA ARG A 8 38.38 30.18 32.53
C ARG A 8 38.23 29.14 31.40
N ALA A 9 37.51 28.05 31.68
CA ALA A 9 37.08 27.10 30.68
C ALA A 9 36.10 27.78 29.71
N ARG A 10 36.53 28.00 28.47
CA ARG A 10 35.62 28.34 27.36
C ARG A 10 34.70 27.15 27.12
N ALA A 11 33.42 27.31 27.40
CA ALA A 11 32.37 26.40 26.98
C ALA A 11 32.46 26.21 25.46
N ARG A 12 32.77 24.99 25.01
CA ARG A 12 32.72 24.61 23.60
C ARG A 12 31.27 24.71 23.14
N GLN A 13 30.97 25.67 22.27
CA GLN A 13 29.73 25.66 21.50
C GLN A 13 29.62 24.32 20.76
N PRO A 14 28.44 23.68 20.72
CA PRO A 14 28.25 22.50 19.88
C PRO A 14 28.39 22.94 18.42
N LYS A 15 29.51 22.55 17.78
CA LYS A 15 29.66 22.65 16.33
C LYS A 15 28.53 21.82 15.72
N ASN A 16 27.60 22.48 15.03
CA ASN A 16 26.70 21.77 14.11
C ASN A 16 27.59 20.91 13.18
N PRO A 17 27.41 19.59 13.13
CA PRO A 17 28.13 18.77 12.16
C PRO A 17 27.78 19.28 10.75
N ALA A 18 28.79 19.42 9.90
CA ALA A 18 28.58 19.73 8.48
C ALA A 18 27.67 18.66 7.84
N PRO A 19 26.84 19.01 6.84
CA PRO A 19 26.00 18.03 6.16
C PRO A 19 26.85 16.89 5.58
N ILE A 20 26.39 15.66 5.84
CA ILE A 20 27.08 14.37 5.64
C ILE A 20 27.34 14.05 4.15
N VAL A 21 26.63 14.73 3.24
CA VAL A 21 26.77 14.56 1.79
C VAL A 21 27.01 15.94 1.20
N GLN A 22 28.24 16.22 0.73
CA GLN A 22 28.45 17.37 -0.15
C GLN A 22 27.49 17.21 -1.33
N PRO A 23 26.71 18.24 -1.70
CA PRO A 23 25.80 18.12 -2.84
C PRO A 23 26.63 17.62 -4.03
N ALA A 24 26.28 16.43 -4.54
CA ALA A 24 26.99 15.84 -5.66
C ALA A 24 27.04 16.90 -6.76
N ARG A 25 28.24 17.39 -7.10
CA ARG A 25 28.38 18.27 -8.26
C ARG A 25 27.81 17.49 -9.44
N LEU A 26 26.77 18.04 -10.07
CA LEU A 26 26.14 17.47 -11.25
C LEU A 26 27.20 17.34 -12.35
N ASN A 27 27.89 16.20 -12.39
CA ASN A 27 28.81 15.85 -13.45
C ASN A 27 27.97 15.30 -14.61
N PHE A 28 28.34 15.60 -15.85
CA PHE A 28 27.69 15.10 -17.06
C PHE A 28 27.47 13.57 -17.04
N SER A 29 28.40 12.81 -16.46
CA SER A 29 28.26 11.36 -16.25
C SER A 29 27.09 10.99 -15.31
N TRP A 30 26.88 11.77 -14.25
CA TRP A 30 25.79 11.57 -13.28
C TRP A 30 24.43 11.82 -13.93
N LEU A 31 24.31 12.92 -14.69
CA LEU A 31 23.07 13.27 -15.39
C LEU A 31 22.73 12.18 -16.41
N ARG A 32 23.71 11.77 -17.22
CA ARG A 32 23.54 10.69 -18.21
C ARG A 32 23.07 9.38 -17.57
N GLN A 33 23.68 8.95 -16.46
CA GLN A 33 23.26 7.72 -15.76
C GLN A 33 21.84 7.83 -15.22
N THR A 34 21.48 8.99 -14.67
CA THR A 34 20.14 9.23 -14.12
C THR A 34 19.09 9.23 -15.22
N THR A 35 19.36 9.91 -16.35
CA THR A 35 18.49 9.91 -17.52
C THR A 35 18.27 8.49 -18.04
N TRP A 36 19.33 7.71 -18.24
CA TRP A 36 19.19 6.32 -18.67
C TRP A 36 18.37 5.48 -17.70
N PHE A 37 18.61 5.61 -16.39
CA PHE A 37 17.83 4.88 -15.39
C PHE A 37 16.34 5.25 -15.45
N VAL A 38 16.01 6.54 -15.53
CA VAL A 38 14.62 7.01 -15.62
C VAL A 38 13.95 6.45 -16.88
N LEU A 39 14.61 6.50 -18.03
CA LEU A 39 14.09 5.92 -19.27
C LEU A 39 13.87 4.40 -19.16
N THR A 40 14.81 3.68 -18.54
CA THR A 40 14.66 2.24 -18.29
C THR A 40 13.51 1.95 -17.33
N ALA A 41 13.36 2.71 -16.25
CA ALA A 41 12.27 2.56 -15.29
C ALA A 41 10.91 2.82 -15.96
N LEU A 42 10.81 3.84 -16.81
CA LEU A 42 9.61 4.14 -17.60
C LEU A 42 9.30 3.03 -18.61
N ALA A 43 10.28 2.59 -19.40
CA ALA A 43 10.10 1.53 -20.39
C ALA A 43 9.68 0.19 -19.74
N LEU A 44 10.30 -0.16 -18.61
CA LEU A 44 9.93 -1.36 -17.87
C LEU A 44 8.53 -1.24 -17.28
N SER A 45 8.20 -0.10 -16.65
CA SER A 45 6.87 0.10 -16.07
C SER A 45 5.80 0.10 -17.17
N PHE A 46 6.09 0.68 -18.34
CA PHE A 46 5.22 0.61 -19.51
C PHE A 46 4.95 -0.85 -19.89
N TYR A 47 6.00 -1.65 -20.04
CA TYR A 47 5.86 -3.07 -20.34
C TYR A 47 5.02 -3.82 -19.28
N LEU A 48 5.23 -3.56 -17.99
CA LEU A 48 4.48 -4.23 -16.93
C LEU A 48 2.99 -3.89 -16.94
N HIS A 49 2.63 -2.64 -17.23
CA HIS A 49 1.23 -2.16 -17.18
C HIS A 49 0.48 -2.31 -18.51
N PHE A 50 1.17 -2.37 -19.65
CA PHE A 50 0.54 -2.50 -20.97
C PHE A 50 0.58 -3.91 -21.57
N ASN A 51 1.40 -4.82 -21.04
CA ASN A 51 1.50 -6.19 -21.56
C ASN A 51 0.49 -7.18 -20.96
N SER A 52 -0.64 -6.69 -20.47
CA SER A 52 -1.80 -7.48 -20.03
C SER A 52 -3.05 -6.61 -20.06
N ASP A 53 -4.20 -7.22 -20.32
CA ASP A 53 -5.49 -6.53 -20.20
C ASP A 53 -6.08 -6.54 -18.79
N ASN A 54 -5.42 -7.27 -17.89
CA ASN A 54 -5.82 -7.40 -16.50
C ASN A 54 -5.04 -6.43 -15.61
N PHE A 55 -5.68 -5.99 -14.54
CA PHE A 55 -5.07 -5.12 -13.53
C PHE A 55 -4.60 -5.95 -12.35
N ALA A 56 -3.50 -5.55 -11.71
CA ALA A 56 -2.94 -6.31 -10.60
C ALA A 56 -3.94 -6.48 -9.44
N ASP A 57 -4.90 -5.56 -9.29
CA ASP A 57 -5.71 -5.44 -8.08
C ASP A 57 -7.02 -4.67 -8.29
N PRO A 58 -8.13 -5.05 -7.63
CA PRO A 58 -9.44 -4.43 -7.81
C PRO A 58 -9.53 -3.00 -7.26
N ASP A 59 -8.88 -2.66 -6.15
CA ASP A 59 -9.02 -1.31 -5.57
C ASP A 59 -8.38 -0.23 -6.46
N SER A 60 -7.56 -0.64 -7.45
CA SER A 60 -7.10 0.24 -8.53
C SER A 60 -8.28 0.91 -9.25
N PHE A 61 -9.38 0.20 -9.47
CA PHE A 61 -10.60 0.73 -10.10
C PHE A 61 -11.26 1.80 -9.21
N TYR A 62 -11.35 1.55 -7.90
CA TYR A 62 -11.86 2.52 -6.93
C TYR A 62 -11.02 3.81 -6.93
N HIS A 63 -9.71 3.69 -6.76
CA HIS A 63 -8.83 4.86 -6.65
C HIS A 63 -8.88 5.71 -7.92
N PHE A 64 -8.83 5.07 -9.10
CA PHE A 64 -8.91 5.81 -10.35
C PHE A 64 -10.26 6.48 -10.53
N ARG A 65 -11.37 5.78 -10.27
CA ARG A 65 -12.70 6.38 -10.40
C ARG A 65 -12.91 7.54 -9.44
N HIS A 66 -12.46 7.42 -8.20
CA HIS A 66 -12.56 8.50 -7.21
C HIS A 66 -11.72 9.71 -7.66
N GLY A 67 -10.49 9.52 -8.12
CA GLY A 67 -9.70 10.60 -8.72
C GLY A 67 -10.37 11.24 -9.94
N ALA A 68 -11.00 10.44 -10.80
CA ALA A 68 -11.74 10.93 -11.96
C ALA A 68 -12.97 11.77 -11.58
N LEU A 69 -13.63 11.45 -10.46
CA LEU A 69 -14.76 12.26 -9.96
C LEU A 69 -14.32 13.66 -9.57
N TYR A 70 -13.10 13.88 -9.06
CA TYR A 70 -12.62 15.23 -8.78
C TYR A 70 -12.50 16.10 -10.04
N ALA A 71 -12.40 15.51 -11.23
CA ALA A 71 -12.45 16.27 -12.47
C ALA A 71 -13.84 16.86 -12.74
N THR A 72 -14.91 16.27 -12.20
CA THR A 72 -16.30 16.72 -12.40
C THR A 72 -16.91 17.41 -11.18
N THR A 73 -16.57 16.98 -9.96
CA THR A 73 -17.09 17.53 -8.69
C THR A 73 -16.19 18.61 -8.08
N GLY A 74 -14.94 18.71 -8.55
CA GLY A 74 -13.93 19.61 -8.03
C GLY A 74 -13.08 18.99 -6.90
N PRO A 75 -11.83 19.44 -6.73
CA PRO A 75 -10.87 18.81 -5.82
C PRO A 75 -11.20 18.98 -4.33
N PHE A 76 -12.10 19.89 -3.97
CA PHE A 76 -12.51 20.07 -2.56
C PHE A 76 -13.78 19.31 -2.19
N ALA A 77 -14.38 18.57 -3.13
CA ALA A 77 -15.51 17.71 -2.84
C ALA A 77 -15.09 16.61 -1.87
N ALA A 78 -15.84 16.45 -0.78
CA ALA A 78 -15.52 15.47 0.25
C ALA A 78 -16.60 14.38 0.41
N GLU A 79 -17.78 14.61 -0.18
CA GLU A 79 -18.91 13.68 -0.11
C GLU A 79 -18.64 12.41 -0.93
N PHE A 80 -19.01 11.26 -0.35
CA PHE A 80 -18.87 9.96 -0.99
C PHE A 80 -20.15 9.12 -0.82
N PRO A 81 -21.27 9.50 -1.47
CA PRO A 81 -22.58 8.89 -1.24
C PRO A 81 -22.68 7.43 -1.72
N TRP A 82 -21.76 6.98 -2.57
CA TRP A 82 -21.77 5.63 -3.17
C TRP A 82 -21.55 4.49 -2.19
N ALA A 83 -20.96 4.75 -1.01
CA ALA A 83 -20.85 3.77 0.07
C ALA A 83 -21.89 4.08 1.17
N ARG A 84 -23.15 3.71 0.90
CA ARG A 84 -24.32 4.20 1.65
C ARG A 84 -24.31 3.83 3.14
N TYR A 85 -23.94 2.59 3.47
CA TYR A 85 -23.93 2.07 4.84
C TYR A 85 -22.50 1.93 5.36
N SER A 86 -21.72 3.01 5.23
CA SER A 86 -20.32 3.06 5.62
C SER A 86 -20.00 4.40 6.28
N VAL A 87 -19.13 4.38 7.30
CA VAL A 87 -18.64 5.62 7.92
C VAL A 87 -17.90 6.51 6.92
N ILE A 88 -17.37 5.98 5.82
CA ILE A 88 -16.73 6.79 4.78
C ILE A 88 -17.75 7.70 4.10
N GLY A 89 -18.92 7.17 3.74
CA GLY A 89 -20.01 7.98 3.18
C GLY A 89 -20.58 8.98 4.19
N ARG A 90 -20.65 8.60 5.48
CA ARG A 90 -21.14 9.47 6.57
C ARG A 90 -20.18 10.62 6.90
N LEU A 91 -18.89 10.34 6.96
CA LEU A 91 -17.88 11.29 7.41
C LEU A 91 -17.41 12.21 6.31
N ALA A 92 -17.69 11.91 5.05
CA ALA A 92 -17.36 12.74 3.90
C ALA A 92 -15.90 13.22 3.95
N ALA A 93 -14.98 12.26 3.95
CA ALA A 93 -13.55 12.54 3.96
C ALA A 93 -12.77 11.45 3.20
N ASP A 94 -11.65 11.86 2.62
CA ASP A 94 -10.81 11.01 1.80
C ASP A 94 -9.43 10.83 2.42
N ILE A 95 -9.19 9.62 2.93
CA ILE A 95 -7.91 9.21 3.54
C ILE A 95 -6.79 8.97 2.50
N TRP A 96 -7.12 8.99 1.21
CA TRP A 96 -6.21 8.89 0.07
C TRP A 96 -6.26 10.13 -0.83
N TYR A 97 -6.75 11.26 -0.31
CA TYR A 97 -6.98 12.50 -1.05
C TYR A 97 -5.88 12.89 -2.04
N GLY A 98 -4.64 13.02 -1.56
CA GLY A 98 -3.53 13.41 -2.41
C GLY A 98 -3.25 12.43 -3.54
N PHE A 99 -3.49 11.14 -3.32
CA PHE A 99 -3.35 10.13 -4.35
C PHE A 99 -4.43 10.29 -5.42
N HIS A 100 -5.70 10.49 -5.05
CA HIS A 100 -6.76 10.75 -6.02
C HIS A 100 -6.53 12.03 -6.83
N ILE A 101 -6.02 13.09 -6.20
CA ILE A 101 -5.61 14.31 -6.92
C ILE A 101 -4.48 14.03 -7.92
N LEU A 102 -3.51 13.18 -7.56
CA LEU A 102 -2.44 12.77 -8.46
C LEU A 102 -2.99 12.04 -9.71
N LEU A 103 -4.13 11.35 -9.59
CA LEU A 103 -4.75 10.60 -10.68
C LEU A 103 -5.57 11.48 -11.64
N LEU A 104 -5.91 12.71 -11.24
CA LEU A 104 -6.77 13.62 -12.00
C LEU A 104 -6.33 13.83 -13.47
N PRO A 105 -5.04 14.04 -13.80
CA PRO A 105 -4.62 14.23 -15.19
C PRO A 105 -4.89 13.01 -16.08
N PHE A 106 -4.95 11.81 -15.50
CA PHE A 106 -5.19 10.56 -16.24
C PHE A 106 -6.67 10.29 -16.48
N ALA A 107 -7.56 11.00 -15.78
CA ALA A 107 -9.00 10.92 -16.01
C ALA A 107 -9.45 11.62 -17.31
N TRP A 108 -8.59 12.43 -17.92
CA TRP A 108 -8.89 13.15 -19.16
C TRP A 108 -8.68 12.32 -20.44
N PHE A 109 -8.17 11.09 -20.33
CA PHE A 109 -8.10 10.17 -21.46
C PHE A 109 -9.50 9.64 -21.78
N GLY A 110 -9.84 9.54 -23.08
CA GLY A 110 -11.17 9.09 -23.51
C GLY A 110 -11.51 7.65 -23.10
N ASP A 111 -10.49 6.78 -23.04
CA ASP A 111 -10.60 5.45 -22.45
C ASP A 111 -10.03 5.48 -21.01
N PRO A 112 -10.87 5.26 -19.98
CA PRO A 112 -10.42 5.29 -18.59
C PRO A 112 -9.42 4.16 -18.27
N LEU A 113 -9.46 3.02 -18.97
CA LEU A 113 -8.52 1.92 -18.76
C LEU A 113 -7.10 2.28 -19.23
N ILE A 114 -6.98 3.04 -20.32
CA ILE A 114 -5.69 3.60 -20.75
C ILE A 114 -5.16 4.58 -19.70
N GLY A 115 -6.03 5.46 -19.18
CA GLY A 115 -5.69 6.38 -18.09
C GLY A 115 -5.15 5.64 -16.85
N MET A 116 -5.82 4.56 -16.45
CA MET A 116 -5.39 3.71 -15.32
C MET A 116 -4.00 3.10 -15.56
N ARG A 117 -3.73 2.55 -16.75
CA ARG A 117 -2.43 1.95 -17.07
C ARG A 117 -1.31 2.99 -17.09
N LEU A 118 -1.57 4.18 -17.61
CA LEU A 118 -0.60 5.30 -17.60
C LEU A 118 -0.30 5.76 -16.17
N ALA A 119 -1.33 5.90 -15.33
CA ALA A 119 -1.15 6.24 -13.92
C ALA A 119 -0.35 5.16 -13.19
N GLY A 120 -0.68 3.89 -13.40
CA GLY A 120 0.03 2.74 -12.84
C GLY A 120 1.50 2.72 -13.24
N MET A 121 1.79 2.92 -14.53
CA MET A 121 3.14 3.03 -15.06
C MET A 121 3.95 4.10 -14.32
N LEU A 122 3.38 5.29 -14.13
CA LEU A 122 4.09 6.40 -13.50
C LEU A 122 4.27 6.21 -11.99
N VAL A 123 3.30 5.59 -11.30
CA VAL A 123 3.43 5.23 -9.88
C VAL A 123 4.54 4.20 -9.68
N THR A 124 4.60 3.13 -10.49
CA THR A 124 5.69 2.15 -10.44
C THR A 124 7.04 2.78 -10.80
N ALA A 125 7.11 3.62 -11.84
CA ALA A 125 8.34 4.31 -12.22
C ALA A 125 8.83 5.28 -11.13
N ALA A 126 7.92 6.05 -10.52
CA ALA A 126 8.24 6.96 -9.42
C ALA A 126 8.82 6.21 -8.22
N PHE A 127 8.29 5.03 -7.89
CA PHE A 127 8.85 4.16 -6.88
C PHE A 127 10.29 3.73 -7.21
N LEU A 128 10.54 3.23 -8.43
CA LEU A 128 11.88 2.80 -8.85
C LEU A 128 12.88 3.96 -8.82
N VAL A 129 12.48 5.15 -9.27
CA VAL A 129 13.30 6.37 -9.26
C VAL A 129 13.59 6.83 -7.84
N ALA A 130 12.63 6.75 -6.92
CA ALA A 130 12.86 7.11 -5.52
C ALA A 130 13.90 6.19 -4.87
N VAL A 131 13.79 4.87 -5.05
CA VAL A 131 14.75 3.89 -4.52
C VAL A 131 16.14 4.11 -5.15
N TYR A 132 16.20 4.32 -6.47
CA TYR A 132 17.45 4.66 -7.16
C TYR A 132 18.08 5.93 -6.57
N TRP A 133 17.28 6.98 -6.39
CA TRP A 133 17.79 8.25 -5.87
C TRP A 133 18.32 8.10 -4.45
N VAL A 134 17.70 7.28 -3.60
CA VAL A 134 18.21 6.94 -2.27
C VAL A 134 19.54 6.18 -2.36
N CYS A 135 19.65 5.18 -3.24
CA CYS A 135 20.92 4.51 -3.47
C CYS A 135 22.02 5.49 -3.89
N ARG A 136 21.71 6.48 -4.74
CA ARG A 136 22.66 7.53 -5.15
C ARG A 136 22.99 8.47 -4.01
N LEU A 137 22.00 8.87 -3.21
CA LEU A 137 22.17 9.74 -2.05
C LEU A 137 23.06 9.12 -0.97
N LEU A 138 22.98 7.80 -0.81
CA LEU A 138 23.77 7.01 0.14
C LEU A 138 25.07 6.47 -0.46
N GLU A 139 25.43 6.88 -1.68
CA GLU A 139 26.64 6.45 -2.40
C GLU A 139 26.78 4.92 -2.53
N VAL A 140 25.65 4.24 -2.66
CA VAL A 140 25.59 2.79 -2.86
C VAL A 140 26.20 2.41 -4.21
N LYS A 141 27.11 1.43 -4.19
CA LYS A 141 27.71 0.84 -5.39
C LYS A 141 26.66 0.03 -6.15
N ALA A 142 26.72 0.08 -7.48
CA ALA A 142 25.71 -0.49 -8.38
C ALA A 142 24.28 0.04 -8.13
N ALA A 143 24.13 1.34 -7.78
CA ALA A 143 22.83 1.98 -7.52
C ALA A 143 21.70 1.66 -8.52
N PRO A 144 21.91 1.57 -9.86
CA PRO A 144 20.85 1.20 -10.80
C PRO A 144 20.27 -0.21 -10.61
N LEU A 145 21.00 -1.14 -9.99
CA LEU A 145 20.56 -2.53 -9.85
C LEU A 145 19.48 -2.70 -8.77
N TRP A 146 19.67 -2.07 -7.63
CA TRP A 146 18.89 -2.35 -6.41
C TRP A 146 17.37 -2.12 -6.54
N PRO A 147 16.88 -1.09 -7.26
CA PRO A 147 15.45 -0.94 -7.53
C PRO A 147 14.85 -2.15 -8.26
N PHE A 148 15.58 -2.74 -9.21
CA PHE A 148 15.11 -3.92 -9.95
C PHE A 148 15.21 -5.20 -9.11
N VAL A 149 16.25 -5.32 -8.27
CA VAL A 149 16.32 -6.41 -7.28
C VAL A 149 15.12 -6.36 -6.34
N LEU A 150 14.72 -5.17 -5.90
CA LEU A 150 13.53 -5.01 -5.07
C LEU A 150 12.25 -5.39 -5.82
N LEU A 151 12.02 -4.81 -6.99
CA LEU A 151 10.83 -5.07 -7.81
C LEU A 151 10.65 -6.56 -8.13
N PHE A 152 11.74 -7.25 -8.47
CA PHE A 152 11.70 -8.65 -8.88
C PHE A 152 12.20 -9.62 -7.81
N SER A 153 12.25 -9.22 -6.54
CA SER A 153 12.70 -10.15 -5.50
C SER A 153 11.69 -11.25 -5.18
N SER A 154 10.41 -11.07 -5.52
CA SER A 154 9.38 -12.10 -5.44
C SER A 154 8.19 -11.75 -6.33
N ALA A 155 7.38 -12.76 -6.68
CA ALA A 155 6.10 -12.51 -7.37
C ALA A 155 5.14 -11.67 -6.50
N PHE A 156 5.19 -11.85 -5.17
CA PHE A 156 4.43 -11.02 -4.24
C PHE A 156 4.78 -9.54 -4.38
N LEU A 157 6.07 -9.18 -4.38
CA LEU A 157 6.49 -7.78 -4.51
C LEU A 157 6.22 -7.23 -5.91
N LEU A 158 6.45 -8.03 -6.96
CA LEU A 158 6.11 -7.62 -8.32
C LEU A 158 4.64 -7.24 -8.41
N HIS A 159 3.74 -8.12 -7.93
CA HIS A 159 2.31 -7.86 -7.86
C HIS A 159 1.97 -6.59 -7.07
N ARG A 160 2.52 -6.44 -5.85
CA ARG A 160 2.25 -5.31 -4.94
C ARG A 160 2.74 -3.97 -5.50
N LEU A 161 3.85 -3.96 -6.25
CA LEU A 161 4.48 -2.75 -6.78
C LEU A 161 3.95 -2.33 -8.16
N THR A 162 3.17 -3.20 -8.81
CA THR A 162 2.42 -2.88 -10.04
C THR A 162 0.95 -2.53 -9.78
N MET A 163 0.51 -2.44 -8.53
CA MET A 163 -0.84 -1.95 -8.20
C MET A 163 -0.92 -0.43 -8.34
N LEU A 164 -2.05 0.08 -8.87
CA LEU A 164 -2.36 1.51 -8.83
C LEU A 164 -2.96 1.87 -7.47
N ARG A 165 -2.13 1.84 -6.44
CA ARG A 165 -2.52 2.10 -5.05
C ARG A 165 -1.54 3.05 -4.34
N PRO A 166 -1.99 3.80 -3.33
CA PRO A 166 -1.17 4.78 -2.62
C PRO A 166 -0.03 4.16 -1.79
N HIS A 167 -0.11 2.86 -1.45
CA HIS A 167 0.96 2.20 -0.68
C HIS A 167 2.29 2.15 -1.44
N VAL A 168 2.28 2.07 -2.78
CA VAL A 168 3.50 2.04 -3.60
C VAL A 168 4.32 3.32 -3.41
N LEU A 169 3.65 4.48 -3.42
CA LEU A 169 4.28 5.77 -3.16
C LEU A 169 4.66 5.95 -1.69
N SER A 170 3.84 5.41 -0.77
CA SER A 170 4.17 5.44 0.68
C SER A 170 5.45 4.67 0.98
N LEU A 171 5.65 3.54 0.29
CA LEU A 171 6.87 2.73 0.38
C LEU A 171 8.08 3.47 -0.19
N ALA A 172 7.93 4.07 -1.38
CA ALA A 172 8.95 4.93 -2.00
C ALA A 172 9.39 6.06 -1.05
N LEU A 173 8.42 6.77 -0.46
CA LEU A 173 8.65 7.86 0.47
C LEU A 173 9.28 7.38 1.79
N SER A 174 8.97 6.17 2.25
CA SER A 174 9.58 5.62 3.47
C SER A 174 11.08 5.36 3.31
N VAL A 175 11.48 4.76 2.18
CA VAL A 175 12.90 4.58 1.81
C VAL A 175 13.56 5.95 1.56
N LEU A 176 12.82 6.89 0.98
CA LEU A 176 13.31 8.24 0.77
C LEU A 176 13.59 8.99 2.08
N ILE A 177 12.65 8.97 3.03
CA ILE A 177 12.82 9.58 4.34
C ILE A 177 14.06 9.02 5.04
N PHE A 178 14.31 7.71 4.96
CA PHE A 178 15.54 7.11 5.47
C PHE A 178 16.80 7.77 4.87
N GLY A 179 16.87 7.90 3.55
CA GLY A 179 17.99 8.55 2.87
C GLY A 179 18.14 10.04 3.24
N LEU A 180 17.03 10.77 3.36
CA LEU A 180 17.02 12.20 3.69
C LEU A 180 17.42 12.46 5.15
N LEU A 181 17.06 11.56 6.08
CA LEU A 181 17.52 11.59 7.46
C LEU A 181 19.03 11.39 7.54
N ALA A 182 19.57 10.44 6.77
CA ALA A 182 21.02 10.25 6.66
C ALA A 182 21.73 11.48 6.10
N ALA A 183 21.17 12.10 5.06
CA ALA A 183 21.71 13.31 4.44
C ALA A 183 21.42 14.61 5.23
N ARG A 184 20.67 14.53 6.35
CA ARG A 184 20.25 15.67 7.19
C ARG A 184 19.55 16.80 6.42
N ARG A 185 18.75 16.44 5.42
CA ARG A 185 18.04 17.39 4.56
C ARG A 185 16.68 17.76 5.16
N ILE A 186 16.69 18.63 6.17
CA ILE A 186 15.51 18.97 7.00
C ILE A 186 14.28 19.37 6.15
N GLY A 187 14.44 20.27 5.18
CA GLY A 187 13.32 20.70 4.32
C GLY A 187 12.78 19.57 3.43
N ALA A 188 13.64 18.66 2.96
CA ALA A 188 13.20 17.51 2.19
C ALA A 188 12.51 16.45 3.08
N VAL A 189 12.96 16.27 4.34
CA VAL A 189 12.27 15.43 5.32
C VAL A 189 10.86 15.95 5.57
N PHE A 190 10.70 17.26 5.75
CA PHE A 190 9.39 17.91 5.86
C PHE A 190 8.50 17.59 4.64
N LEU A 191 8.98 17.82 3.42
CA LEU A 191 8.22 17.60 2.20
C LEU A 191 7.85 16.13 1.98
N ALA A 192 8.76 15.20 2.26
CA ALA A 192 8.50 13.78 2.14
C ALA A 192 7.47 13.30 3.19
N ALA A 193 7.57 13.78 4.43
CA ALA A 193 6.58 13.49 5.47
C ALA A 193 5.21 14.08 5.16
N PHE A 194 5.18 15.32 4.66
CA PHE A 194 3.97 15.95 4.12
C PHE A 194 3.34 15.09 3.03
N ALA A 195 4.13 14.62 2.06
CA ALA A 195 3.65 13.79 0.97
C ALA A 195 3.10 12.44 1.47
N VAL A 196 3.73 11.79 2.46
CA VAL A 196 3.21 10.53 3.02
C VAL A 196 1.83 10.75 3.59
N ALA A 197 1.69 11.74 4.48
CA ALA A 197 0.39 12.07 5.03
C ALA A 197 -0.56 12.38 3.86
N TRP A 198 -0.28 13.37 3.02
CA TRP A 198 -1.16 13.86 1.96
C TRP A 198 -1.68 12.76 1.03
N LEU A 199 -0.80 11.85 0.58
CA LEU A 199 -1.14 10.77 -0.35
C LEU A 199 -1.85 9.59 0.34
N HIS A 200 -1.47 9.27 1.57
CA HIS A 200 -1.92 8.05 2.24
C HIS A 200 -1.96 8.23 3.77
N LEU A 201 -3.06 8.81 4.27
CA LEU A 201 -3.14 9.20 5.68
C LEU A 201 -3.03 7.99 6.62
N THR A 202 -3.53 6.82 6.24
CA THR A 202 -3.52 5.61 7.08
C THR A 202 -2.11 5.07 7.37
N LEU A 203 -1.10 5.47 6.57
CA LEU A 203 0.30 5.12 6.77
C LEU A 203 1.14 6.26 7.38
N PHE A 204 0.50 7.28 7.96
CA PHE A 204 1.19 8.41 8.61
C PHE A 204 2.20 7.98 9.69
N PHE A 205 1.96 6.83 10.34
CA PHE A 205 2.81 6.31 11.40
C PHE A 205 4.13 5.70 10.88
N VAL A 206 4.21 5.32 9.60
CA VAL A 206 5.41 4.67 9.04
C VAL A 206 6.63 5.61 9.06
N PRO A 207 6.53 6.89 8.63
CA PRO A 207 7.60 7.88 8.84
C PRO A 207 8.08 8.01 10.28
N LEU A 208 7.17 7.90 11.26
CA LEU A 208 7.51 7.96 12.69
C LEU A 208 8.34 6.74 13.10
N VAL A 209 8.00 5.54 12.61
CA VAL A 209 8.78 4.32 12.85
C VAL A 209 10.17 4.42 12.21
N VAL A 210 10.25 4.87 10.96
CA VAL A 210 11.53 5.07 10.25
C VAL A 210 12.41 6.06 11.01
N LEU A 211 11.86 7.22 11.40
CA LEU A 211 12.55 8.22 12.20
C LEU A 211 12.99 7.66 13.55
N GLY A 212 12.11 6.97 14.27
CA GLY A 212 12.38 6.45 15.61
C GLY A 212 13.56 5.47 15.60
N VAL A 213 13.52 4.47 14.72
CA VAL A 213 14.63 3.50 14.58
C VAL A 213 15.91 4.21 14.16
N PHE A 214 15.84 5.09 13.15
CA PHE A 214 17.03 5.79 12.66
C PHE A 214 17.64 6.71 13.72
N ALA A 215 16.83 7.47 14.46
CA ALA A 215 17.27 8.39 15.50
C ALA A 215 17.89 7.63 16.68
N VAL A 216 17.30 6.52 17.13
CA VAL A 216 17.86 5.68 18.20
C VAL A 216 19.22 5.12 17.78
N VAL A 217 19.30 4.52 16.58
CA VAL A 217 20.55 3.97 16.07
C VAL A 217 21.61 5.05 15.92
N LYS A 218 21.26 6.23 15.40
CA LYS A 218 22.18 7.37 15.24
C LYS A 218 22.63 7.94 16.58
N LEU A 219 21.74 8.01 17.58
CA LEU A 219 22.09 8.44 18.92
C LEU A 219 23.08 7.47 19.57
N VAL A 220 22.88 6.16 19.43
CA VAL A 220 23.80 5.15 19.98
C VAL A 220 25.13 5.14 19.23
N SER A 221 25.09 5.20 17.89
CA SER A 221 26.26 5.02 17.04
C SER A 221 27.10 6.27 16.87
N GLU A 222 26.48 7.44 16.80
CA GLU A 222 27.13 8.72 16.50
C GLU A 222 27.00 9.75 17.64
N ARG A 223 26.17 9.49 18.68
CA ARG A 223 25.86 10.45 19.76
C ARG A 223 25.21 11.75 19.25
N ILE A 224 24.51 11.67 18.13
CA ILE A 224 23.81 12.80 17.50
C ILE A 224 22.30 12.63 17.68
N TRP A 225 21.65 13.67 18.19
CA TRP A 225 20.19 13.76 18.30
C TRP A 225 19.58 14.50 17.11
N LEU A 226 18.52 13.95 16.52
CA LEU A 226 17.89 14.42 15.28
C LEU A 226 16.67 15.33 15.51
N TRP A 227 16.69 16.23 16.51
CA TRP A 227 15.49 16.99 16.88
C TRP A 227 14.93 17.87 15.75
N ARG A 228 15.79 18.43 14.89
CA ARG A 228 15.35 19.31 13.78
C ARG A 228 14.62 18.51 12.72
N GLU A 229 15.17 17.35 12.37
CA GLU A 229 14.58 16.42 11.44
C GLU A 229 13.28 15.82 12.02
N SER A 230 13.25 15.53 13.32
CA SER A 230 12.03 15.09 14.02
C SER A 230 10.93 16.15 13.98
N ALA A 231 11.26 17.41 14.27
CA ALA A 231 10.30 18.52 14.20
C ALA A 231 9.80 18.73 12.77
N ALA A 232 10.70 18.71 11.78
CA ALA A 232 10.34 18.83 10.38
C ALA A 232 9.42 17.71 9.91
N LEU A 233 9.69 16.46 10.30
CA LEU A 233 8.83 15.32 9.99
C LEU A 233 7.45 15.47 10.64
N ALA A 234 7.40 15.83 11.92
CA ALA A 234 6.14 16.04 12.65
C ALA A 234 5.30 17.17 12.02
N CYS A 235 5.92 18.32 11.72
CA CYS A 235 5.25 19.42 11.04
C CYS A 235 4.79 19.04 9.63
N GLY A 236 5.58 18.26 8.89
CA GLY A 236 5.21 17.75 7.57
C GLY A 236 3.96 16.88 7.64
N LEU A 237 3.96 15.88 8.53
CA LEU A 237 2.79 15.01 8.77
C LEU A 237 1.55 15.83 9.17
N ALA A 238 1.70 16.78 10.10
CA ALA A 238 0.61 17.62 10.57
C ALA A 238 0.03 18.47 9.44
N LEU A 239 0.86 19.16 8.64
CA LEU A 239 0.37 19.95 7.51
C LEU A 239 -0.24 19.09 6.41
N GLY A 240 0.34 17.92 6.11
CA GLY A 240 -0.21 16.98 5.14
C GLY A 240 -1.56 16.43 5.58
N TRP A 241 -1.81 16.31 6.88
CA TRP A 241 -3.12 16.00 7.42
C TRP A 241 -4.10 17.18 7.34
N LEU A 242 -3.72 18.34 7.90
CA LEU A 242 -4.62 19.48 8.11
C LEU A 242 -5.07 20.18 6.82
N LEU A 243 -4.28 20.11 5.74
CA LEU A 243 -4.61 20.81 4.48
C LEU A 243 -5.62 20.07 3.59
N ARG A 244 -6.13 18.91 4.01
CA ARG A 244 -7.11 18.13 3.24
C ARG A 244 -8.52 18.69 3.37
N PRO A 245 -9.42 18.37 2.42
CA PRO A 245 -10.85 18.47 2.68
C PRO A 245 -11.23 17.65 3.92
N ASN A 246 -11.96 18.27 4.84
CA ASN A 246 -12.48 17.66 6.07
C ASN A 246 -11.43 16.86 6.87
N PRO A 247 -10.42 17.53 7.46
CA PRO A 247 -9.33 16.84 8.17
C PRO A 247 -9.82 16.10 9.43
N LEU A 248 -10.90 16.57 10.07
CA LEU A 248 -11.48 15.91 11.25
C LEU A 248 -12.19 14.61 10.86
N GLY A 249 -13.00 14.62 9.80
CA GLY A 249 -13.60 13.38 9.27
C GLY A 249 -12.53 12.38 8.84
N ALA A 250 -11.45 12.85 8.20
CA ALA A 250 -10.32 11.99 7.82
C ALA A 250 -9.65 11.35 9.05
N ALA A 251 -9.51 12.08 10.15
CA ALA A 251 -8.95 11.54 11.40
C ALA A 251 -9.88 10.50 12.04
N GLU A 252 -11.20 10.70 12.00
CA GLU A 252 -12.17 9.70 12.47
C GLU A 252 -12.13 8.44 11.61
N ILE A 253 -12.02 8.55 10.28
CA ILE A 253 -11.84 7.38 9.39
C ILE A 253 -10.54 6.63 9.73
N VAL A 254 -9.44 7.33 9.96
CA VAL A 254 -8.16 6.71 10.37
C VAL A 254 -8.29 6.03 11.73
N TYR A 255 -9.02 6.64 12.67
CA TYR A 255 -9.32 6.04 13.96
C TYR A 255 -10.06 4.70 13.78
N VAL A 256 -11.10 4.69 12.94
CA VAL A 256 -11.87 3.49 12.62
C VAL A 256 -10.96 2.41 12.01
N GLN A 257 -10.16 2.77 11.01
CA GLN A 257 -9.37 1.79 10.25
C GLN A 257 -8.17 1.23 11.01
N LEU A 258 -7.51 2.02 11.87
CA LEU A 258 -6.31 1.58 12.58
C LEU A 258 -6.62 1.07 13.99
N PHE A 259 -7.42 1.81 14.75
CA PHE A 259 -7.61 1.55 16.18
C PHE A 259 -8.87 0.70 16.42
N GLN A 260 -10.03 1.17 15.97
CA GLN A 260 -11.28 0.41 16.15
C GLN A 260 -11.19 -0.96 15.48
N TRP A 261 -10.67 -1.03 14.24
CA TRP A 261 -10.42 -2.31 13.56
C TRP A 261 -9.63 -3.30 14.43
N THR A 262 -8.54 -2.83 15.06
CA THR A 262 -7.70 -3.68 15.90
C THR A 262 -8.46 -4.17 17.13
N VAL A 263 -9.19 -3.27 17.79
CA VAL A 263 -9.99 -3.60 18.99
C VAL A 263 -11.08 -4.62 18.64
N GLU A 264 -11.85 -4.38 17.59
CA GLU A 264 -12.95 -5.26 17.18
C GLU A 264 -12.45 -6.62 16.70
N LYS A 265 -11.31 -6.64 15.97
CA LYS A 265 -10.66 -7.89 15.58
C LYS A 265 -10.24 -8.72 16.80
N LEU A 266 -9.67 -8.08 17.82
CA LEU A 266 -9.28 -8.76 19.06
C LEU A 266 -10.49 -9.21 19.89
N ALA A 267 -11.61 -8.48 19.81
CA ALA A 267 -12.88 -8.85 20.42
C ALA A 267 -13.61 -9.99 19.70
N GLY A 268 -13.08 -10.49 18.57
CA GLY A 268 -13.70 -11.57 17.80
C GLY A 268 -14.89 -11.13 16.96
N ALA A 269 -14.99 -9.83 16.62
CA ALA A 269 -15.99 -9.35 15.67
C ALA A 269 -15.88 -10.13 14.34
N PRO A 270 -17.00 -10.45 13.67
CA PRO A 270 -17.01 -11.24 12.45
C PRO A 270 -16.60 -10.39 11.23
N LEU A 271 -15.51 -9.63 11.35
CA LEU A 271 -14.98 -8.80 10.29
C LEU A 271 -14.40 -9.67 9.19
N GLU A 272 -14.86 -9.48 7.98
CA GLU A 272 -14.13 -9.93 6.80
C GLU A 272 -12.81 -9.17 6.71
N VAL A 273 -11.72 -9.89 6.47
CA VAL A 273 -10.37 -9.34 6.44
C VAL A 273 -9.70 -9.71 5.14
N GLY A 274 -9.31 -8.68 4.39
CA GLY A 274 -8.47 -8.80 3.19
C GLY A 274 -7.21 -9.60 3.47
N SER A 275 -6.77 -10.37 2.48
CA SER A 275 -5.67 -11.32 2.66
C SER A 275 -4.35 -10.66 3.08
N GLU A 276 -4.15 -9.38 2.74
CA GLU A 276 -3.01 -8.53 3.03
C GLU A 276 -2.92 -8.07 4.50
N LEU A 277 -4.05 -8.09 5.22
CA LEU A 277 -4.14 -7.78 6.64
C LEU A 277 -4.02 -9.02 7.54
N ARG A 278 -3.85 -10.21 6.94
CA ARG A 278 -3.57 -11.46 7.64
C ARG A 278 -2.06 -11.65 7.84
N PRO A 279 -1.63 -12.37 8.88
CA PRO A 279 -0.22 -12.72 9.07
C PRO A 279 0.41 -13.42 7.85
N LEU A 280 1.70 -13.17 7.62
CA LEU A 280 2.48 -13.79 6.55
C LEU A 280 2.75 -15.26 6.90
N ALA A 281 2.06 -16.19 6.23
CA ALA A 281 2.37 -17.61 6.32
C ALA A 281 3.61 -17.95 5.47
N ILE A 282 4.62 -18.60 6.02
CA ILE A 282 5.79 -19.07 5.26
C ILE A 282 5.65 -20.57 5.02
N ALA A 283 5.37 -20.95 3.77
CA ALA A 283 5.42 -22.33 3.29
C ALA A 283 6.60 -22.55 2.35
N PHE A 284 7.03 -23.80 2.18
CA PHE A 284 8.17 -24.17 1.31
C PHE A 284 8.00 -23.67 -0.14
N HIS A 285 6.77 -23.64 -0.66
CA HIS A 285 6.46 -23.20 -2.03
C HIS A 285 6.15 -21.69 -2.15
N SER A 286 6.42 -20.90 -1.11
CA SER A 286 6.13 -19.46 -1.14
C SER A 286 7.03 -18.74 -2.15
N ASN A 287 6.44 -17.93 -3.03
CA ASN A 287 7.18 -17.19 -4.06
C ASN A 287 8.15 -16.12 -3.51
N TYR A 288 8.06 -15.81 -2.22
CA TYR A 288 8.93 -14.88 -1.49
C TYR A 288 9.99 -15.58 -0.64
N LEU A 289 10.00 -16.91 -0.57
CA LEU A 289 10.97 -17.66 0.23
C LEU A 289 12.43 -17.38 -0.20
N PRO A 290 12.79 -17.35 -1.50
CA PRO A 290 14.16 -17.02 -1.91
C PRO A 290 14.60 -15.62 -1.44
N HIS A 291 13.71 -14.63 -1.49
CA HIS A 291 13.98 -13.30 -0.96
C HIS A 291 14.24 -13.32 0.55
N ILE A 292 13.41 -14.04 1.32
CA ILE A 292 13.58 -14.19 2.77
C ILE A 292 14.93 -14.84 3.08
N LEU A 293 15.30 -15.91 2.37
CA LEU A 293 16.56 -16.63 2.60
C LEU A 293 17.77 -15.73 2.31
N ILE A 294 17.80 -15.07 1.15
CA ILE A 294 18.92 -14.20 0.77
C ILE A 294 19.03 -13.00 1.72
N SER A 295 17.91 -12.40 2.10
CA SER A 295 17.88 -11.31 3.07
C SER A 295 18.36 -11.76 4.45
N SER A 296 17.97 -12.95 4.89
CA SER A 296 18.42 -13.53 6.16
C SER A 296 19.93 -13.81 6.14
N LEU A 297 20.46 -14.35 5.04
CA LEU A 297 21.90 -14.56 4.87
C LEU A 297 22.67 -13.24 4.89
N ALA A 298 22.15 -12.18 4.27
CA ALA A 298 22.75 -10.85 4.33
C ALA A 298 22.79 -10.30 5.77
N LEU A 299 21.70 -10.46 6.54
CA LEU A 299 21.65 -10.07 7.95
C LEU A 299 22.62 -10.89 8.81
N LEU A 300 22.68 -12.21 8.63
CA LEU A 300 23.64 -13.08 9.31
C LEU A 300 25.08 -12.72 8.96
N PHE A 301 25.37 -12.39 7.70
CA PHE A 301 26.68 -11.90 7.29
C PHE A 301 27.03 -10.59 8.02
N LEU A 302 26.11 -9.64 8.09
CA LEU A 302 26.31 -8.38 8.81
C LEU A 302 26.62 -8.65 10.29
N LEU A 303 25.82 -9.49 10.95
CA LEU A 303 26.04 -9.89 12.35
C LEU A 303 27.40 -10.57 12.55
N TRP A 304 27.77 -11.51 11.67
CA TRP A 304 29.07 -12.18 11.72
C TRP A 304 30.24 -11.20 11.56
N ARG A 305 30.14 -10.23 10.66
CA ARG A 305 31.18 -9.19 10.46
C ARG A 305 31.37 -8.31 11.69
N ILE A 306 30.28 -8.00 12.39
CA ILE A 306 30.30 -7.13 13.58
C ILE A 306 30.79 -7.90 14.80
N LEU A 307 30.17 -9.04 15.11
CA LEU A 307 30.37 -9.75 16.37
C LEU A 307 31.68 -10.56 16.37
N ILE A 308 31.99 -11.21 15.25
CA ILE A 308 33.11 -12.17 15.17
C ILE A 308 34.34 -11.52 14.55
N ARG A 309 34.17 -10.86 13.40
CA ARG A 309 35.31 -10.24 12.69
C ARG A 309 35.67 -8.85 13.22
N ARG A 310 34.85 -8.25 14.09
CA ARG A 310 35.07 -6.93 14.72
C ARG A 310 35.50 -5.84 13.74
N VAL A 311 34.86 -5.80 12.57
CA VAL A 311 35.21 -4.83 11.54
C VAL A 311 34.75 -3.45 11.96
N GLU A 312 35.69 -2.51 12.03
CA GLU A 312 35.38 -1.11 12.33
C GLU A 312 34.79 -0.43 11.09
N LEU A 313 33.47 -0.30 11.10
CA LEU A 313 32.77 0.63 10.21
C LEU A 313 32.85 2.05 10.78
N ALA A 314 32.91 3.05 9.89
CA ALA A 314 32.71 4.44 10.28
C ALA A 314 31.34 4.59 10.96
N ALA A 315 31.21 5.51 11.91
CA ALA A 315 30.01 5.66 12.71
C ALA A 315 28.74 5.85 11.87
N GLU A 316 28.85 6.59 10.76
CA GLU A 316 27.77 6.82 9.80
C GLU A 316 27.36 5.54 9.05
N GLN A 317 28.34 4.75 8.59
CA GLN A 317 28.09 3.46 7.92
C GLN A 317 27.39 2.47 8.86
N ARG A 318 27.78 2.46 10.15
CA ARG A 318 27.07 1.68 11.17
C ARG A 318 25.62 2.13 11.29
N THR A 319 25.37 3.43 11.38
CA THR A 319 24.00 3.96 11.47
C THR A 319 23.16 3.49 10.29
N LEU A 320 23.68 3.61 9.07
CA LEU A 320 22.97 3.18 7.86
C LEU A 320 22.68 1.68 7.87
N CYS A 321 23.69 0.83 8.09
CA CYS A 321 23.50 -0.61 8.09
C CYS A 321 22.55 -1.07 9.20
N TYR A 322 22.69 -0.53 10.42
CA TYR A 322 21.93 -1.00 11.59
C TYR A 322 20.49 -0.51 11.54
N ALA A 323 20.25 0.74 11.13
CA ALA A 323 18.90 1.25 11.00
C ALA A 323 18.14 0.53 9.86
N ALA A 324 18.76 0.30 8.70
CA ALA A 324 18.15 -0.46 7.61
C ALA A 324 17.87 -1.91 8.02
N ALA A 325 18.82 -2.59 8.68
CA ALA A 325 18.64 -3.96 9.16
C ALA A 325 17.55 -4.05 10.24
N ALA A 326 17.50 -3.11 11.18
CA ALA A 326 16.50 -3.06 12.23
C ALA A 326 15.09 -2.79 11.67
N LEU A 327 14.95 -1.88 10.70
CA LEU A 327 13.68 -1.65 10.00
C LEU A 327 13.25 -2.88 9.22
N SER A 328 14.18 -3.53 8.50
CA SER A 328 13.92 -4.78 7.78
C SER A 328 13.36 -5.87 8.70
N LEU A 329 14.03 -6.12 9.83
CA LEU A 329 13.62 -7.11 10.82
C LEU A 329 12.31 -6.73 11.51
N GLY A 330 12.16 -5.46 11.93
CA GLY A 330 10.96 -4.98 12.62
C GLY A 330 9.70 -5.14 11.76
N PHE A 331 9.77 -4.73 10.49
CA PHE A 331 8.67 -4.94 9.56
C PHE A 331 8.47 -6.41 9.19
N PHE A 332 9.53 -7.22 9.15
CA PHE A 332 9.40 -8.66 8.94
C PHE A 332 8.61 -9.34 10.07
N PHE A 333 8.93 -9.03 11.33
CA PHE A 333 8.16 -9.52 12.47
C PHE A 333 6.72 -9.00 12.48
N LEU A 334 6.50 -7.74 12.11
CA LEU A 334 5.15 -7.21 11.92
C LEU A 334 4.39 -7.98 10.84
N ALA A 335 5.08 -8.38 9.76
CA ALA A 335 4.49 -9.19 8.69
C ALA A 335 4.10 -10.59 9.19
N LEU A 336 4.97 -11.24 9.96
CA LEU A 336 4.74 -12.57 10.52
C LEU A 336 3.65 -12.61 11.58
N LEU A 337 3.53 -11.57 12.40
CA LEU A 337 2.67 -11.59 13.58
C LEU A 337 1.33 -10.89 13.37
N PHE A 338 1.27 -9.88 12.51
CA PHE A 338 0.09 -9.01 12.39
C PHE A 338 -0.48 -8.95 10.98
N ALA A 339 0.30 -8.48 10.00
CA ALA A 339 -0.21 -8.18 8.66
C ALA A 339 0.86 -8.30 7.59
N ARG A 340 0.68 -9.23 6.65
CA ARG A 340 1.65 -9.54 5.60
C ARG A 340 1.98 -8.36 4.69
N ARG A 341 1.14 -7.33 4.60
CA ARG A 341 1.48 -6.06 3.91
C ARG A 341 2.73 -5.39 4.46
N ALA A 342 3.09 -5.62 5.73
CA ALA A 342 4.34 -5.12 6.30
C ALA A 342 5.58 -5.71 5.62
N PHE A 343 5.43 -6.83 4.90
CA PHE A 343 6.49 -7.43 4.11
C PHE A 343 6.99 -6.49 3.00
N ASP A 344 6.14 -5.62 2.45
CA ASP A 344 6.54 -4.61 1.47
C ASP A 344 7.66 -3.70 2.01
N PHE A 345 7.49 -3.24 3.26
CA PHE A 345 8.48 -2.42 3.98
C PHE A 345 9.70 -3.23 4.39
N SER A 346 9.49 -4.45 4.89
CA SER A 346 10.60 -5.36 5.23
C SER A 346 11.52 -5.56 4.04
N SER A 347 10.97 -5.92 2.88
CA SER A 347 11.73 -6.18 1.66
C SER A 347 12.47 -4.94 1.15
N SER A 348 11.86 -3.77 1.23
CA SER A 348 12.51 -2.52 0.83
C SER A 348 13.75 -2.23 1.68
N PHE A 349 13.64 -2.37 3.01
CA PHE A 349 14.78 -2.18 3.90
C PHE A 349 15.75 -3.36 3.87
N ALA A 350 15.31 -4.58 3.55
CA ALA A 350 16.17 -5.74 3.33
C ALA A 350 17.07 -5.54 2.10
N VAL A 351 16.50 -5.12 0.97
CA VAL A 351 17.28 -4.83 -0.24
C VAL A 351 18.21 -3.64 -0.02
N LEU A 352 17.78 -2.61 0.69
CA LEU A 352 18.68 -1.52 1.09
C LEU A 352 19.83 -2.02 1.98
N THR A 353 19.56 -2.94 2.91
CA THR A 353 20.59 -3.58 3.74
C THR A 353 21.58 -4.37 2.88
N MET A 354 21.09 -5.17 1.93
CA MET A 354 21.92 -5.90 0.96
C MET A 354 22.80 -4.94 0.15
N ALA A 355 22.24 -3.82 -0.29
CA ALA A 355 22.93 -2.78 -1.06
C ALA A 355 24.07 -2.12 -0.28
N LEU A 356 23.83 -1.80 1.00
CA LEU A 356 24.85 -1.26 1.90
C LEU A 356 25.94 -2.29 2.21
N ILE A 357 25.57 -3.55 2.43
CA ILE A 357 26.52 -4.65 2.65
C ILE A 357 27.43 -4.82 1.43
N PHE A 358 26.84 -4.86 0.23
CA PHE A 358 27.60 -4.93 -1.00
C PHE A 358 28.59 -3.77 -1.10
N SER A 359 28.12 -2.55 -0.87
CA SER A 359 28.91 -1.33 -1.03
C SER A 359 30.10 -1.26 -0.08
N TYR A 360 29.88 -1.57 1.21
CA TYR A 360 30.89 -1.38 2.25
C TYR A 360 31.78 -2.60 2.49
N PHE A 361 31.34 -3.81 2.16
CA PHE A 361 32.11 -5.03 2.47
C PHE A 361 32.55 -5.84 1.26
N LEU A 362 31.78 -5.86 0.16
CA LEU A 362 31.94 -6.87 -0.88
C LEU A 362 32.40 -6.33 -2.23
N ALA A 363 32.04 -5.09 -2.58
CA ALA A 363 32.24 -4.56 -3.92
C ALA A 363 33.72 -4.48 -4.36
N GLU A 364 34.65 -4.36 -3.41
CA GLU A 364 36.10 -4.34 -3.70
C GLU A 364 36.72 -5.75 -3.71
N ARG A 365 35.95 -6.77 -3.31
CA ARG A 365 36.39 -8.16 -3.25
C ARG A 365 35.92 -8.89 -4.52
N LYS A 366 36.78 -8.96 -5.55
CA LYS A 366 36.44 -9.48 -6.89
C LYS A 366 35.44 -10.66 -6.90
N TRP A 367 35.81 -11.80 -6.31
CA TRP A 367 34.97 -13.01 -6.32
C TRP A 367 33.73 -12.93 -5.43
N LEU A 368 33.84 -12.44 -4.20
CA LEU A 368 32.71 -12.35 -3.27
C LEU A 368 31.69 -11.29 -3.69
N GLY A 369 32.17 -10.15 -4.20
CA GLY A 369 31.35 -9.10 -4.79
C GLY A 369 30.62 -9.60 -6.03
N PHE A 370 31.32 -10.29 -6.94
CA PHE A 370 30.69 -10.90 -8.11
C PHE A 370 29.64 -11.94 -7.72
N ALA A 371 29.93 -12.85 -6.79
CA ALA A 371 28.98 -13.87 -6.33
C ALA A 371 27.73 -13.25 -5.70
N PHE A 372 27.89 -12.22 -4.85
CA PHE A 372 26.76 -11.53 -4.23
C PHE A 372 25.91 -10.76 -5.25
N PHE A 373 26.57 -10.11 -6.21
CA PHE A 373 25.91 -9.42 -7.31
C PHE A 373 25.13 -10.42 -8.19
N ALA A 374 25.76 -11.53 -8.57
CA ALA A 374 25.14 -12.59 -9.37
C ALA A 374 23.95 -13.23 -8.64
N LEU A 375 24.07 -13.48 -7.33
CA LEU A 375 22.97 -13.99 -6.52
C LEU A 375 21.79 -13.01 -6.45
N SER A 376 22.07 -11.70 -6.31
CA SER A 376 21.04 -10.66 -6.32
C SER A 376 20.37 -10.53 -7.69
N ALA A 377 21.14 -10.64 -8.77
CA ALA A 377 20.62 -10.66 -10.13
C ALA A 377 19.80 -11.93 -10.42
N LEU A 378 20.23 -13.09 -9.92
CA LEU A 378 19.48 -14.34 -10.02
C LEU A 378 18.16 -14.28 -9.26
N LEU A 379 18.14 -13.65 -8.08
CA LEU A 379 16.90 -13.39 -7.35
C LEU A 379 15.93 -12.53 -8.17
N ALA A 380 16.44 -11.46 -8.80
CA ALA A 380 15.64 -10.63 -9.69
C ALA A 380 15.12 -11.41 -10.91
N PHE A 381 15.98 -12.24 -11.52
CA PHE A 381 15.56 -13.09 -12.64
C PHE A 381 14.49 -14.10 -12.23
N TYR A 382 14.61 -14.69 -11.04
CA TYR A 382 13.61 -15.58 -10.47
C TYR A 382 12.26 -14.88 -10.33
N GLY A 383 12.18 -13.71 -9.70
CA GLY A 383 10.88 -13.02 -9.58
C GLY A 383 10.29 -12.60 -10.92
N LEU A 384 11.14 -12.19 -11.88
CA LEU A 384 10.71 -11.92 -13.25
C LEU A 384 10.12 -13.18 -13.94
N SER A 385 10.74 -14.34 -13.75
CA SER A 385 10.22 -15.62 -14.27
C SER A 385 8.86 -16.04 -13.69
N LEU A 386 8.46 -15.43 -12.57
CA LEU A 386 7.15 -15.66 -11.96
C LEU A 386 6.09 -14.62 -12.39
N ARG A 387 6.42 -13.72 -13.33
CA ARG A 387 5.49 -12.70 -13.85
C ARG A 387 4.17 -13.30 -14.29
N ASP A 388 4.18 -14.39 -15.05
CA ASP A 388 2.96 -14.95 -15.60
C ASP A 388 2.04 -15.50 -14.50
N ARG A 389 2.60 -15.89 -13.34
CA ARG A 389 1.81 -16.24 -12.15
C ARG A 389 1.15 -15.02 -11.50
N VAL A 390 1.80 -13.85 -11.56
CA VAL A 390 1.19 -12.58 -11.13
C VAL A 390 0.04 -12.20 -12.04
N LEU A 391 0.20 -12.38 -13.35
CA LEU A 391 -0.85 -12.10 -14.33
C LEU A 391 -2.03 -13.08 -14.24
N ALA A 392 -1.76 -14.33 -13.89
CA ALA A 392 -2.81 -15.35 -13.72
C ALA A 392 -3.78 -15.05 -12.57
N VAL A 393 -3.38 -14.22 -11.60
CA VAL A 393 -4.22 -13.78 -10.47
C VAL A 393 -4.66 -12.33 -10.60
N ALA A 394 -4.39 -11.70 -11.74
CA ALA A 394 -4.82 -10.35 -12.05
C ALA A 394 -6.33 -10.30 -12.35
N TRP A 395 -6.90 -9.10 -12.28
CA TRP A 395 -8.32 -8.82 -12.34
C TRP A 395 -8.71 -8.33 -13.75
N PRO A 396 -9.58 -9.05 -14.48
CA PRO A 396 -10.09 -8.60 -15.77
C PRO A 396 -10.93 -7.32 -15.60
N ALA A 397 -10.68 -6.32 -16.43
CA ALA A 397 -11.35 -5.01 -16.32
C ALA A 397 -12.84 -5.03 -16.69
N ASP A 398 -13.25 -5.98 -17.52
CA ASP A 398 -14.59 -6.11 -18.07
C ASP A 398 -15.48 -7.07 -17.29
N ARG A 399 -14.97 -7.72 -16.24
CA ARG A 399 -15.64 -8.78 -15.48
C ARG A 399 -17.04 -8.42 -14.97
N VAL A 400 -17.26 -7.15 -14.60
CA VAL A 400 -18.55 -6.63 -14.13
C VAL A 400 -19.14 -5.57 -15.06
N PHE A 401 -18.49 -5.28 -16.18
CA PHE A 401 -18.80 -4.14 -17.05
C PHE A 401 -20.24 -4.20 -17.56
N THR A 402 -20.62 -5.32 -18.16
CA THR A 402 -21.96 -5.62 -18.69
C THR A 402 -23.05 -5.42 -17.65
N ALA A 403 -22.89 -5.99 -16.46
CA ALA A 403 -23.85 -5.84 -15.36
C ALA A 403 -23.92 -4.42 -14.80
N ALA A 404 -22.78 -3.76 -14.62
CA ALA A 404 -22.72 -2.38 -14.14
C ALA A 404 -23.39 -1.41 -15.11
N ARG A 405 -23.15 -1.58 -16.42
CA ARG A 405 -23.79 -0.79 -17.49
C ARG A 405 -25.27 -1.09 -17.63
N TRP A 406 -25.69 -2.35 -17.43
CA TRP A 406 -27.10 -2.70 -17.39
C TRP A 406 -27.80 -1.98 -16.22
N LEU A 407 -27.22 -2.02 -15.02
CA LEU A 407 -27.74 -1.31 -13.84
C LEU A 407 -27.85 0.20 -14.11
N GLU A 408 -26.82 0.82 -14.67
CA GLU A 408 -26.83 2.25 -14.98
C GLU A 408 -27.96 2.62 -15.97
N ALA A 409 -28.23 1.77 -16.96
CA ALA A 409 -29.27 1.99 -17.96
C ALA A 409 -30.71 1.74 -17.45
N HIS A 410 -30.90 0.86 -16.46
CA HIS A 410 -32.23 0.37 -16.05
C HIS A 410 -32.66 0.72 -14.61
N SER A 411 -31.82 1.44 -13.87
CA SER A 411 -32.13 1.92 -12.52
C SER A 411 -32.39 3.43 -12.47
N GLU A 412 -32.84 3.93 -11.33
CA GLU A 412 -32.92 5.36 -11.02
C GLU A 412 -31.66 5.85 -10.27
N PRO A 413 -31.26 7.13 -10.42
CA PRO A 413 -30.17 7.70 -9.63
C PRO A 413 -30.38 7.50 -8.12
N GLY A 414 -29.37 6.97 -7.44
CA GLY A 414 -29.41 6.71 -5.99
C GLY A 414 -30.08 5.40 -5.58
N ASP A 415 -30.62 4.61 -6.53
CA ASP A 415 -31.08 3.24 -6.23
C ASP A 415 -29.93 2.44 -5.60
N ILE A 416 -30.25 1.69 -4.53
CA ILE A 416 -29.28 0.90 -3.78
C ILE A 416 -29.14 -0.48 -4.43
N VAL A 417 -27.91 -0.78 -4.83
CA VAL A 417 -27.45 -2.09 -5.28
C VAL A 417 -26.75 -2.77 -4.11
N PHE A 418 -27.33 -3.86 -3.61
CA PHE A 418 -26.69 -4.73 -2.65
C PHE A 418 -25.59 -5.53 -3.35
N ASN A 419 -24.35 -5.06 -3.27
CA ASN A 419 -23.17 -5.82 -3.70
C ASN A 419 -22.84 -6.85 -2.61
N LEU A 420 -22.90 -8.14 -2.98
CA LEU A 420 -22.84 -9.24 -2.01
C LEU A 420 -21.53 -9.27 -1.21
N ARG A 421 -20.44 -8.84 -1.83
CA ARG A 421 -19.11 -8.70 -1.21
C ARG A 421 -18.61 -7.28 -1.32
N TRP A 422 -17.86 -6.85 -0.32
CA TRP A 422 -17.22 -5.52 -0.33
C TRP A 422 -16.21 -5.40 -1.50
N GLU A 423 -15.53 -6.49 -1.86
CA GLU A 423 -14.53 -6.55 -2.95
C GLU A 423 -15.11 -6.18 -4.33
N TYR A 424 -16.42 -6.32 -4.54
CA TYR A 424 -17.06 -6.03 -5.84
C TYR A 424 -17.27 -4.54 -6.07
N PHE A 425 -17.22 -3.74 -5.01
CA PHE A 425 -17.51 -2.33 -5.08
C PHE A 425 -16.58 -1.58 -6.04
N ALA A 426 -15.28 -1.85 -6.00
CA ALA A 426 -14.31 -1.04 -6.74
C ALA A 426 -14.59 -1.07 -8.26
N GLU A 427 -14.87 -2.26 -8.82
CA GLU A 427 -15.20 -2.41 -10.24
C GLU A 427 -16.62 -1.89 -10.56
N LEU A 428 -17.60 -2.15 -9.69
CA LEU A 428 -18.98 -1.66 -9.86
C LEU A 428 -19.02 -0.13 -9.89
N PHE A 429 -18.39 0.50 -8.91
CA PHE A 429 -18.28 1.95 -8.78
C PHE A 429 -17.54 2.58 -9.96
N PHE A 430 -16.50 1.91 -10.47
CA PHE A 430 -15.76 2.37 -11.64
C PHE A 430 -16.65 2.48 -12.89
N TRP A 431 -17.50 1.49 -13.13
CA TRP A 431 -18.37 1.44 -14.30
C TRP A 431 -19.73 2.11 -14.11
N ASN A 432 -20.19 2.29 -12.87
CA ASN A 432 -21.50 2.83 -12.56
C ASN A 432 -21.47 3.68 -11.28
N THR A 433 -21.57 5.00 -11.44
CA THR A 433 -21.73 5.96 -10.34
C THR A 433 -23.15 6.52 -10.24
N LYS A 434 -24.10 5.97 -10.98
CA LYS A 434 -25.52 6.34 -10.89
C LYS A 434 -26.17 5.70 -9.68
N ASN A 435 -25.77 4.47 -9.34
CA ASN A 435 -26.28 3.72 -8.19
C ASN A 435 -25.44 3.90 -6.94
N HIS A 436 -26.03 3.61 -5.78
CA HIS A 436 -25.32 3.50 -4.52
C HIS A 436 -25.13 2.04 -4.12
N TYR A 437 -24.09 1.77 -3.34
CA TYR A 437 -23.69 0.45 -2.90
C TYR A 437 -23.71 0.39 -1.37
N ILE A 438 -23.87 -0.81 -0.80
CA ILE A 438 -23.97 -0.94 0.65
C ILE A 438 -22.65 -0.63 1.36
N GLY A 439 -21.53 -0.78 0.66
CA GLY A 439 -20.18 -0.46 1.11
C GLY A 439 -19.16 -1.01 0.12
N GLY A 440 -17.88 -0.83 0.43
CA GLY A 440 -16.86 -1.10 -0.60
C GLY A 440 -15.40 -0.90 -0.29
N MET A 441 -15.08 -0.35 0.88
CA MET A 441 -13.73 -0.31 1.43
C MET A 441 -13.68 -1.29 2.61
N ASP A 442 -12.59 -1.32 3.37
CA ASP A 442 -12.40 -2.25 4.50
C ASP A 442 -13.70 -2.47 5.30
N PRO A 443 -14.13 -3.72 5.52
CA PRO A 443 -15.43 -4.04 6.14
C PRO A 443 -15.68 -3.39 7.51
N ILE A 444 -14.62 -2.99 8.22
CA ILE A 444 -14.73 -2.21 9.46
C ILE A 444 -15.51 -0.90 9.27
N PHE A 445 -15.48 -0.29 8.09
CA PHE A 445 -16.21 0.94 7.85
C PHE A 445 -17.73 0.74 7.83
N GLN A 446 -18.20 -0.43 7.40
CA GLN A 446 -19.61 -0.81 7.49
C GLN A 446 -19.96 -1.25 8.92
N TYR A 447 -19.08 -2.04 9.56
CA TYR A 447 -19.28 -2.46 10.95
C TYR A 447 -19.35 -1.27 11.92
N ALA A 448 -18.46 -0.28 11.77
CA ALA A 448 -18.45 0.93 12.58
C ALA A 448 -19.63 1.87 12.27
N PHE A 449 -20.28 1.71 11.12
CA PHE A 449 -21.50 2.44 10.78
C PHE A 449 -22.69 1.86 11.55
N ASP A 450 -22.89 0.54 11.45
CA ASP A 450 -23.91 -0.19 12.20
C ASP A 450 -23.53 -1.69 12.26
N PRO A 451 -23.12 -2.20 13.44
CA PRO A 451 -22.74 -3.60 13.60
C PRO A 451 -23.88 -4.59 13.34
N GLU A 452 -25.14 -4.22 13.63
CA GLU A 452 -26.29 -5.08 13.40
C GLU A 452 -26.58 -5.18 11.89
N LEU A 453 -26.56 -4.04 11.20
CA LEU A 453 -26.75 -3.99 9.76
C LEU A 453 -25.63 -4.76 9.03
N TYR A 454 -24.38 -4.60 9.46
CA TYR A 454 -23.25 -5.37 8.92
C TYR A 454 -23.46 -6.89 9.06
N ARG A 455 -23.85 -7.36 10.26
CA ARG A 455 -24.15 -8.79 10.49
C ARG A 455 -25.32 -9.28 9.64
N ALA A 456 -26.36 -8.46 9.47
CA ALA A 456 -27.48 -8.78 8.59
C ALA A 456 -27.02 -8.94 7.13
N GLY A 457 -26.12 -8.08 6.67
CA GLY A 457 -25.51 -8.18 5.34
C GLY A 457 -24.71 -9.47 5.15
N LEU A 458 -23.85 -9.82 6.12
CA LEU A 458 -23.09 -11.09 6.09
C LEU A 458 -24.00 -12.32 6.07
N ALA A 459 -25.10 -12.27 6.83
CA ALA A 459 -26.06 -13.37 6.87
C ALA A 459 -26.75 -13.58 5.51
N VAL A 460 -27.08 -12.50 4.80
CA VAL A 460 -27.59 -12.58 3.42
C VAL A 460 -26.51 -13.10 2.47
N ALA A 461 -25.28 -12.61 2.57
CA ALA A 461 -24.17 -13.02 1.71
C ALA A 461 -23.70 -14.46 1.93
N GLY A 462 -24.03 -15.06 3.08
CA GLY A 462 -23.60 -16.41 3.44
C GLY A 462 -22.11 -16.49 3.78
N HIS A 463 -21.55 -15.41 4.34
CA HIS A 463 -20.13 -15.33 4.69
C HIS A 463 -19.86 -15.42 6.20
N GLY A 464 -18.68 -15.95 6.53
CA GLY A 464 -18.20 -16.07 7.90
C GLY A 464 -19.01 -17.02 8.78
N SER A 465 -18.86 -16.89 10.10
CA SER A 465 -19.66 -17.60 11.10
C SER A 465 -21.12 -17.13 11.16
N ALA A 466 -21.46 -16.07 10.42
CA ALA A 466 -22.80 -15.48 10.31
C ALA A 466 -23.65 -16.11 9.19
N ALA A 467 -23.19 -17.17 8.52
CA ALA A 467 -23.95 -17.98 7.55
C ALA A 467 -25.11 -18.79 8.20
N ILE A 468 -25.82 -18.17 9.14
CA ILE A 468 -26.88 -18.77 9.95
C ILE A 468 -28.16 -18.92 9.13
N LEU A 469 -28.40 -18.01 8.17
CA LEU A 469 -29.63 -18.00 7.38
C LEU A 469 -29.79 -19.28 6.54
N CYS A 470 -28.71 -19.85 5.98
CA CYS A 470 -28.80 -21.08 5.21
C CYS A 470 -27.55 -21.96 5.36
N PRO A 471 -27.46 -22.80 6.41
CA PRO A 471 -26.33 -23.70 6.60
C PRO A 471 -26.22 -24.69 5.44
N GLY A 472 -25.07 -24.74 4.76
CA GLY A 472 -24.81 -25.72 3.69
C GLY A 472 -25.55 -25.47 2.37
N GLY A 473 -26.16 -24.30 2.18
CA GLY A 473 -26.78 -23.89 0.91
C GLY A 473 -28.20 -24.39 0.66
N ALA A 474 -28.77 -25.19 1.56
CA ALA A 474 -30.20 -25.50 1.57
C ALA A 474 -30.92 -24.44 2.43
N CYS A 475 -31.87 -23.71 1.84
CA CYS A 475 -32.70 -22.73 2.54
C CYS A 475 -34.15 -23.22 2.59
N GLY A 476 -34.80 -23.10 3.75
CA GLY A 476 -36.24 -23.19 3.82
C GLY A 476 -36.91 -21.95 3.23
N GLU A 477 -38.22 -22.00 2.98
CA GLU A 477 -39.01 -20.85 2.51
C GLU A 477 -38.93 -19.67 3.49
N ALA A 478 -38.84 -19.95 4.79
CA ALA A 478 -38.70 -18.95 5.86
C ALA A 478 -37.36 -18.18 5.78
N ASP A 479 -36.25 -18.87 5.48
CA ASP A 479 -34.91 -18.26 5.39
C ASP A 479 -34.78 -17.39 4.13
N ALA A 480 -35.38 -17.84 3.03
CA ALA A 480 -35.49 -17.05 1.81
C ALA A 480 -36.32 -15.78 2.06
N ALA A 481 -37.41 -15.89 2.85
CA ALA A 481 -38.22 -14.74 3.22
C ALA A 481 -37.47 -13.73 4.06
N GLN A 482 -36.72 -14.21 5.04
CA GLN A 482 -35.87 -13.35 5.85
C GLN A 482 -34.79 -12.63 5.02
N SER A 483 -34.22 -13.28 4.00
CA SER A 483 -33.25 -12.64 3.10
C SER A 483 -33.88 -11.47 2.32
N TYR A 484 -35.09 -11.65 1.79
CA TYR A 484 -35.82 -10.57 1.11
C TYR A 484 -36.15 -9.42 2.06
N GLU A 485 -36.67 -9.72 3.26
CA GLU A 485 -37.01 -8.69 4.27
C GLU A 485 -35.78 -7.89 4.73
N ILE A 486 -34.61 -8.52 4.87
CA ILE A 486 -33.37 -7.80 5.19
C ILE A 486 -32.99 -6.87 4.05
N LEU A 487 -32.95 -7.39 2.81
CA LEU A 487 -32.53 -6.60 1.66
C LEU A 487 -33.48 -5.42 1.38
N LYS A 488 -34.79 -5.67 1.41
CA LYS A 488 -35.80 -4.63 1.15
C LYS A 488 -36.02 -3.72 2.35
N GLY A 489 -36.17 -4.29 3.55
CA GLY A 489 -36.55 -3.55 4.76
C GLY A 489 -35.38 -2.85 5.45
N LYS A 490 -34.22 -3.51 5.60
CA LYS A 490 -33.05 -2.92 6.29
C LYS A 490 -32.13 -2.14 5.33
N PHE A 491 -31.84 -2.71 4.16
CA PHE A 491 -30.92 -2.10 3.19
C PHE A 491 -31.60 -1.23 2.14
N ASN A 492 -32.94 -1.20 2.08
CA ASN A 492 -33.70 -0.51 1.04
C ASN A 492 -33.16 -0.79 -0.37
N ALA A 493 -32.68 -2.02 -0.59
CA ALA A 493 -32.06 -2.42 -1.83
C ALA A 493 -33.14 -2.63 -2.90
N ARG A 494 -32.89 -2.09 -4.09
CA ARG A 494 -33.71 -2.38 -5.28
C ARG A 494 -33.11 -3.52 -6.09
N TYR A 495 -31.78 -3.60 -6.12
CA TYR A 495 -31.06 -4.63 -6.86
C TYR A 495 -30.10 -5.40 -5.95
N VAL A 496 -29.82 -6.64 -6.31
CA VAL A 496 -28.70 -7.44 -5.79
C VAL A 496 -27.74 -7.72 -6.92
N PHE A 497 -26.45 -7.45 -6.69
CA PHE A 497 -25.38 -7.84 -7.59
C PHE A 497 -24.53 -8.93 -6.94
N LEU A 498 -24.18 -9.95 -7.73
CA LEU A 498 -23.28 -11.03 -7.31
C LEU A 498 -22.47 -11.56 -8.49
N LEU A 499 -21.39 -12.29 -8.18
CA LEU A 499 -20.65 -13.06 -9.16
C LEU A 499 -21.04 -14.55 -9.07
N LYS A 500 -21.33 -15.18 -10.22
CA LYS A 500 -21.93 -16.52 -10.28
C LYS A 500 -21.05 -17.60 -9.66
N GLN A 501 -19.74 -17.57 -9.91
CA GLN A 501 -18.78 -18.56 -9.40
C GLN A 501 -18.57 -18.45 -7.87
N PRO A 502 -18.09 -17.32 -7.33
CA PRO A 502 -17.85 -17.21 -5.89
C PRO A 502 -19.13 -17.22 -5.05
N ASP A 503 -20.29 -16.87 -5.64
CA ASP A 503 -21.57 -16.76 -4.94
C ASP A 503 -22.63 -17.74 -5.48
N ALA A 504 -22.20 -18.88 -6.03
CA ALA A 504 -23.08 -19.86 -6.68
C ALA A 504 -24.29 -20.27 -5.81
N VAL A 505 -24.07 -20.44 -4.50
CA VAL A 505 -25.13 -20.80 -3.54
C VAL A 505 -26.20 -19.70 -3.46
N VAL A 506 -25.76 -18.44 -3.34
CA VAL A 506 -26.68 -17.30 -3.27
C VAL A 506 -27.36 -17.08 -4.62
N PHE A 507 -26.65 -17.24 -5.73
CA PHE A 507 -27.22 -17.17 -7.08
C PHE A 507 -28.40 -18.15 -7.25
N LEU A 508 -28.18 -19.43 -6.93
CA LEU A 508 -29.23 -20.46 -7.05
C LEU A 508 -30.41 -20.17 -6.11
N ARG A 509 -30.13 -19.68 -4.89
CA ARG A 509 -31.16 -19.28 -3.92
C ARG A 509 -32.04 -18.16 -4.46
N LEU A 510 -31.45 -17.07 -4.96
CA LEU A 510 -32.21 -15.95 -5.52
C LEU A 510 -32.97 -16.36 -6.78
N LEU A 511 -32.43 -17.28 -7.58
CA LEU A 511 -33.13 -17.80 -8.76
C LEU A 511 -34.38 -18.62 -8.41
N ALA A 512 -34.37 -19.32 -7.27
CA ALA A 512 -35.50 -20.14 -6.80
C ALA A 512 -36.61 -19.33 -6.13
N ASP A 513 -36.34 -18.12 -5.65
CA ASP A 513 -37.29 -17.28 -4.91
C ASP A 513 -37.98 -16.27 -5.84
N LYS A 514 -39.32 -16.37 -5.93
CA LYS A 514 -40.16 -15.57 -6.84
C LYS A 514 -40.14 -14.07 -6.56
N ARG A 515 -39.69 -13.65 -5.38
CA ARG A 515 -39.52 -12.24 -5.01
C ARG A 515 -38.31 -11.59 -5.68
N PHE A 516 -37.39 -12.38 -6.21
CA PHE A 516 -36.23 -11.90 -6.95
C PHE A 516 -36.45 -12.14 -8.45
N GLY A 517 -36.42 -11.07 -9.24
CA GLY A 517 -36.43 -11.15 -10.69
C GLY A 517 -35.01 -11.12 -11.24
N LEU A 518 -34.52 -12.20 -11.85
CA LEU A 518 -33.28 -12.14 -12.62
C LEU A 518 -33.48 -11.20 -13.81
N ARG A 519 -32.70 -10.11 -13.87
CA ARG A 519 -32.83 -9.08 -14.92
C ARG A 519 -31.66 -9.03 -15.89
N HIS A 520 -30.47 -9.34 -15.40
CA HIS A 520 -29.27 -9.43 -16.22
C HIS A 520 -28.39 -10.57 -15.73
N HIS A 521 -27.74 -11.26 -16.66
CA HIS A 521 -26.71 -12.25 -16.36
C HIS A 521 -25.79 -12.44 -17.57
N ASP A 522 -24.52 -12.75 -17.30
CA ASP A 522 -23.52 -13.10 -18.30
C ASP A 522 -22.67 -14.28 -17.79
N GLU A 523 -21.51 -14.56 -18.37
CA GLU A 523 -20.65 -15.65 -17.90
C GLU A 523 -20.22 -15.50 -16.42
N HIS A 524 -20.02 -14.28 -15.93
CA HIS A 524 -19.36 -13.99 -14.66
C HIS A 524 -20.33 -13.51 -13.57
N SER A 525 -21.36 -12.75 -13.93
CA SER A 525 -22.14 -11.93 -13.02
C SER A 525 -23.65 -12.05 -13.22
N ALA A 526 -24.42 -11.64 -12.21
CA ALA A 526 -25.87 -11.60 -12.26
C ALA A 526 -26.42 -10.40 -11.47
N VAL A 527 -27.53 -9.85 -11.96
CA VAL A 527 -28.30 -8.78 -11.31
C VAL A 527 -29.74 -9.25 -11.11
N PHE A 528 -30.18 -9.22 -9.86
CA PHE A 528 -31.56 -9.48 -9.46
C PHE A 528 -32.24 -8.18 -9.04
N GLU A 529 -33.49 -7.99 -9.43
CA GLU A 529 -34.37 -6.93 -8.92
C GLU A 529 -35.27 -7.50 -7.82
N LEU A 530 -35.43 -6.77 -6.72
CA LEU A 530 -36.39 -7.09 -5.67
C LEU A 530 -37.78 -6.59 -6.06
N ARG A 531 -38.70 -7.54 -6.31
CA ARG A 531 -40.08 -7.28 -6.73
C ARG A 531 -40.97 -6.79 -5.61
#